data_AF-A0AAV4T0I5-F1
#
_entry.id   AF-A0AAV4T0I5-F1
#
_cell.length_a   1.000
_cell.length_b   1.000
_cell.length_c   1.000
_cell.angle_alpha   90.00
_cell.angle_beta   90.00
_cell.angle_gamma   90.00
#
_symmetry.space_group_name_H-M   'P 1'
#
loop_
_entity.id
_entity.type
_entity.pdbx_description
1 polymer ?
#
loop_
_entity_poly.entity_id
_entity_poly.type
_entity_poly.pdbx_seq_one_letter_code
_entity_poly.pdbx_strand_id
1 'polypeptide(L)'
;MYKVDLEYATSNLKSTEADESVSGVLVESNRQAASTTPLWLTHISASSRRRREVLLLKQKKEKLRRRRMVRRMEYQRLRNMVPSIAAKPLVSKVTVIEEAIRYIDYLHSALLTRLRTKGLPSCLRGANVDVNHLNLDDIKELVCQLVQRNNQLKKQQGKGNSAQRQSGRDSPVSVYERSRRTPSYLTANVPSERGREQVGQKVRILPFKISRRCF
;
A
#
# COMPACT_ATOMS: atom_id res chain seq x y z
N MET A 1 -18.36 -14.09 -22.99
CA MET A 1 -17.57 -14.23 -21.75
C MET A 1 -16.12 -14.45 -22.14
N TYR A 2 -15.28 -13.41 -22.08
CA TYR A 2 -13.88 -13.51 -22.51
C TYR A 2 -12.99 -13.85 -21.32
N LYS A 3 -12.39 -15.04 -21.33
CA LYS A 3 -11.27 -15.40 -20.46
C LYS A 3 -10.03 -14.71 -21.04
N VAL A 4 -9.53 -13.70 -20.35
CA VAL A 4 -8.22 -13.11 -20.62
C VAL A 4 -7.25 -13.77 -19.66
N ASP A 5 -6.70 -14.91 -20.06
CA ASP A 5 -5.56 -15.53 -19.41
C ASP A 5 -4.32 -14.70 -19.77
N LEU A 6 -4.10 -13.63 -18.99
CA LEU A 6 -2.91 -12.79 -19.08
C LEU A 6 -1.79 -13.48 -18.28
N GLU A 7 -1.11 -14.42 -18.94
CA GLU A 7 0.14 -15.01 -18.46
C GLU A 7 1.17 -13.91 -18.23
N TYR A 8 1.42 -13.59 -16.97
CA TYR A 8 2.55 -12.75 -16.56
C TYR A 8 3.77 -13.66 -16.44
N ALA A 9 4.52 -13.78 -17.54
CA ALA A 9 5.92 -14.20 -17.50
C ALA A 9 6.71 -13.17 -16.68
N THR A 10 7.06 -13.53 -15.45
CA THR A 10 8.04 -12.77 -14.67
C THR A 10 9.43 -13.16 -15.15
N SER A 11 9.99 -12.40 -16.08
CA SER A 11 11.40 -12.44 -16.41
C SER A 11 12.22 -12.04 -15.18
N ASN A 12 12.75 -13.05 -14.49
CA ASN A 12 13.77 -12.90 -13.46
C ASN A 12 15.08 -12.54 -14.18
N LEU A 13 15.39 -11.25 -14.25
CA LEU A 13 16.72 -10.78 -14.64
C LEU A 13 17.70 -11.17 -13.53
N LYS A 14 18.39 -12.29 -13.76
CA LYS A 14 19.57 -12.74 -13.05
C LYS A 14 20.74 -11.87 -13.55
N SER A 15 20.95 -10.73 -12.90
CA SER A 15 22.17 -9.95 -13.07
C SER A 15 23.27 -10.63 -12.26
N THR A 16 24.07 -11.39 -12.98
CA THR A 16 25.36 -11.92 -12.58
C THR A 16 26.37 -10.85 -12.98
N GLU A 17 26.92 -10.11 -12.02
CA GLU A 17 28.16 -9.38 -12.25
C GLU A 17 29.21 -9.95 -11.30
N ALA A 18 30.27 -10.40 -11.94
CA ALA A 18 31.49 -10.90 -11.35
C ALA A 18 32.48 -9.74 -11.16
N ASP A 19 33.51 -10.05 -10.37
CA ASP A 19 34.77 -9.32 -10.19
C ASP A 19 34.75 -8.11 -9.25
N GLU A 20 35.32 -8.25 -8.05
CA GLU A 20 36.78 -8.11 -7.93
C GLU A 20 37.32 -8.75 -6.64
N SER A 21 38.55 -9.23 -6.79
CA SER A 21 39.43 -9.88 -5.84
C SER A 21 39.78 -9.05 -4.60
N VAL A 22 39.64 -9.64 -3.41
CA VAL A 22 40.53 -9.33 -2.28
C VAL A 22 40.97 -10.64 -1.65
N SER A 23 42.25 -10.93 -1.84
CA SER A 23 42.99 -12.04 -1.22
C SER A 23 43.02 -11.84 0.30
N GLY A 24 42.19 -12.59 1.01
CA GLY A 24 42.18 -12.66 2.47
C GLY A 24 42.70 -14.02 2.92
N VAL A 25 43.98 -14.06 3.29
CA VAL A 25 44.64 -15.18 3.97
C VAL A 25 43.83 -15.55 5.21
N LEU A 26 43.05 -16.64 5.14
CA LEU A 26 42.31 -17.16 6.28
C LEU A 26 43.15 -18.27 6.91
N VAL A 27 43.90 -17.87 7.93
CA VAL A 27 44.63 -18.75 8.84
C VAL A 27 43.66 -19.77 9.43
N GLU A 28 43.79 -21.01 8.97
CA GLU A 28 43.03 -22.16 9.43
C GLU A 28 43.60 -22.63 10.77
N SER A 29 43.32 -21.85 11.83
CA SER A 29 43.61 -22.24 13.19
C SER A 29 42.44 -23.03 13.77
N ASN A 30 42.58 -24.34 13.60
CA ASN A 30 42.05 -25.40 14.44
C ASN A 30 41.88 -24.95 15.92
N ARG A 31 40.65 -24.71 16.33
CA ARG A 31 40.23 -24.90 17.73
C ARG A 31 38.99 -25.76 17.74
N GLN A 32 39.23 -26.99 18.18
CA GLN A 32 38.28 -27.95 18.72
C GLN A 32 37.40 -27.27 19.80
N ALA A 33 36.39 -26.54 19.37
CA ALA A 33 35.23 -26.23 20.18
C ALA A 33 34.11 -27.12 19.65
N ALA A 34 34.16 -28.39 20.05
CA ALA A 34 33.00 -29.28 20.02
C ALA A 34 31.95 -28.70 20.98
N SER A 35 31.27 -27.65 20.53
CA SER A 35 30.03 -27.22 21.14
C SER A 35 29.03 -28.32 20.85
N THR A 36 28.85 -29.17 21.85
CA THR A 36 27.81 -30.18 21.98
C THR A 36 26.47 -29.51 21.67
N THR A 37 26.10 -29.46 20.39
CA THR A 37 24.75 -29.10 20.01
C THR A 37 23.86 -30.20 20.56
N PRO A 38 22.89 -29.88 21.42
CA PRO A 38 22.08 -30.89 22.06
C PRO A 38 21.45 -31.80 21.01
N LEU A 39 21.81 -33.09 21.05
CA LEU A 39 21.35 -34.15 20.13
C LEU A 39 19.82 -34.19 19.95
N TRP A 40 19.06 -33.74 20.96
CA TRP A 40 17.60 -33.68 20.92
C TRP A 40 17.02 -32.68 19.91
N LEU A 41 17.82 -31.71 19.42
CA LEU A 41 17.36 -30.75 18.40
C LEU A 41 17.32 -31.32 16.97
N THR A 42 17.96 -32.48 16.73
CA THR A 42 18.03 -33.08 15.39
C THR A 42 16.82 -33.93 15.03
N HIS A 43 16.03 -34.38 16.02
CA HIS A 43 14.89 -35.27 15.81
C HIS A 43 13.58 -34.55 15.47
N ILE A 44 13.69 -33.39 14.81
CA ILE A 44 12.52 -32.78 14.15
C ILE A 44 12.14 -33.73 13.00
N SER A 45 11.09 -34.52 13.24
CA SER A 45 10.55 -35.47 12.28
C SER A 45 10.39 -34.82 10.90
N ALA A 46 10.66 -35.60 9.84
CA ALA A 46 10.46 -35.16 8.46
C ALA A 46 9.04 -34.57 8.23
N SER A 47 8.03 -35.06 8.97
CA SER A 47 6.66 -34.53 8.94
C SER A 47 6.57 -33.09 9.48
N SER A 48 7.30 -32.76 10.55
CA SER A 48 7.35 -31.43 11.14
C SER A 48 8.06 -30.42 10.23
N ARG A 49 9.13 -30.85 9.54
CA ARG A 49 9.82 -30.04 8.53
C ARG A 49 8.87 -29.69 7.37
N ARG A 50 8.18 -30.69 6.81
CA ARG A 50 7.17 -30.47 5.73
C ARG A 50 6.05 -29.52 6.17
N ARG A 51 5.54 -29.68 7.39
CA ARG A 51 4.49 -28.78 7.93
C ARG A 51 4.98 -27.33 8.02
N ARG A 52 6.21 -27.12 8.49
CA ARG A 52 6.83 -25.78 8.57
C ARG A 52 7.01 -25.16 7.18
N GLU A 53 7.49 -25.93 6.21
CA GLU A 53 7.66 -25.46 4.82
C GLU A 53 6.34 -25.02 4.20
N VAL A 54 5.27 -25.81 4.37
CA VAL A 54 3.92 -25.46 3.88
C VAL A 54 3.42 -24.14 4.49
N LEU A 55 3.64 -23.93 5.80
CA LEU A 55 3.27 -22.68 6.47
C LEU A 55 4.05 -21.48 5.92
N LEU A 56 5.36 -21.64 5.69
CA LEU A 56 6.20 -20.59 5.11
C LEU A 56 5.79 -20.26 3.67
N LEU A 57 5.47 -21.26 2.85
CA LEU A 57 4.94 -21.07 1.50
C LEU A 57 3.59 -20.35 1.52
N LYS A 58 2.68 -20.73 2.42
CA LYS A 58 1.39 -20.06 2.62
C LYS A 58 1.58 -18.60 3.01
N GLN A 59 2.50 -18.30 3.93
CA GLN A 59 2.83 -16.95 4.35
C GLN A 59 3.42 -16.11 3.20
N LYS A 60 4.34 -16.68 2.41
CA LYS A 60 4.90 -16.02 1.21
C LYS A 60 3.81 -15.71 0.18
N LYS A 61 2.91 -16.66 -0.10
CA LYS A 61 1.78 -16.48 -1.02
C LYS A 61 0.84 -15.37 -0.56
N GLU A 62 0.50 -15.34 0.73
CA GLU A 62 -0.35 -14.30 1.32
C GLU A 62 0.31 -12.92 1.27
N LYS A 63 1.61 -12.82 1.60
CA LYS A 63 2.38 -11.58 1.45
C LYS A 63 2.36 -11.05 0.01
N LEU A 64 2.51 -11.94 -0.98
CA LEU A 64 2.45 -11.57 -2.40
C LEU A 64 1.05 -11.09 -2.81
N ARG A 65 -0.01 -11.77 -2.33
CA ARG A 65 -1.41 -11.38 -2.56
C ARG A 65 -1.67 -9.97 -2.03
N ARG A 66 -1.26 -9.67 -0.79
CA ARG A 66 -1.37 -8.34 -0.19
C ARG A 66 -0.64 -7.28 -0.99
N ARG A 67 0.61 -7.54 -1.41
CA ARG A 67 1.37 -6.63 -2.29
C ARG A 67 0.68 -6.36 -3.63
N ARG A 68 0.03 -7.37 -4.23
CA ARG A 68 -0.75 -7.19 -5.47
C ARG A 68 -2.02 -6.38 -5.24
N MET A 69 -2.66 -6.51 -4.08
CA MET A 69 -3.84 -5.73 -3.72
C MET A 69 -3.48 -4.25 -3.52
N VAL A 70 -2.44 -3.97 -2.74
CA VAL A 70 -1.96 -2.59 -2.50
C VAL A 70 -1.59 -1.92 -3.82
N ARG A 71 -0.82 -2.59 -4.69
CA ARG A 71 -0.47 -2.03 -6.02
C ARG A 71 -1.71 -1.72 -6.88
N ARG A 72 -2.75 -2.55 -6.82
CA ARG A 72 -4.01 -2.27 -7.54
C ARG A 72 -4.74 -1.06 -6.98
N MET A 73 -4.79 -0.92 -5.66
CA MET A 73 -5.40 0.24 -5.00
C MET A 73 -4.65 1.53 -5.32
N GLU A 74 -3.32 1.53 -5.22
CA GLU A 74 -2.50 2.70 -5.55
C GLU A 74 -2.62 3.09 -7.02
N TYR A 75 -2.65 2.12 -7.93
CA TYR A 75 -2.88 2.39 -9.35
C TYR A 75 -4.24 3.06 -9.59
N GLN A 76 -5.31 2.54 -8.97
CA GLN A 76 -6.64 3.13 -9.09
C GLN A 76 -6.69 4.54 -8.48
N ARG A 77 -6.02 4.74 -7.35
CA ARG A 77 -5.91 6.04 -6.69
C ARG A 77 -5.22 7.05 -7.60
N LEU A 78 -4.07 6.69 -8.19
CA LEU A 78 -3.36 7.55 -9.13
C LEU A 78 -4.24 7.95 -10.30
N ARG A 79 -4.94 7.00 -10.91
CA ARG A 79 -5.86 7.26 -12.02
C ARG A 79 -6.99 8.22 -11.64
N ASN A 80 -7.51 8.12 -10.43
CA ASN A 80 -8.55 9.03 -9.95
C ASN A 80 -8.03 10.45 -9.67
N MET A 81 -6.72 10.62 -9.38
CA MET A 81 -6.11 11.92 -9.10
C MET A 81 -5.75 12.71 -10.36
N VAL A 82 -5.60 12.05 -11.51
CA VAL A 82 -5.18 12.67 -12.77
C VAL A 82 -6.43 12.96 -13.64
N PRO A 83 -6.81 14.24 -13.84
CA PRO A 83 -8.09 14.59 -14.46
C PRO A 83 -8.29 14.04 -15.88
N SER A 84 -7.24 13.99 -16.70
CA SER A 84 -7.29 13.56 -18.10
C SER A 84 -7.63 12.08 -18.31
N ILE A 85 -7.45 11.26 -17.27
CA ILE A 85 -7.67 9.80 -17.30
C ILE A 85 -8.72 9.30 -16.30
N ALA A 86 -9.15 10.15 -15.35
CA ALA A 86 -10.12 9.77 -14.33
C ALA A 86 -11.45 9.28 -14.94
N ALA A 87 -11.91 9.90 -16.03
CA ALA A 87 -13.16 9.53 -16.70
C ALA A 87 -13.02 8.36 -17.69
N LYS A 88 -11.80 8.00 -18.12
CA LYS A 88 -11.59 7.02 -19.21
C LYS A 88 -11.53 5.60 -18.64
N PRO A 89 -12.44 4.67 -18.98
CA PRO A 89 -12.56 3.35 -18.34
C PRO A 89 -11.38 2.41 -18.59
N LEU A 90 -10.80 2.46 -19.80
CA LEU A 90 -9.73 1.58 -20.26
C LEU A 90 -8.50 2.43 -20.61
N VAL A 91 -7.48 2.40 -19.74
CA VAL A 91 -6.23 3.12 -19.94
C VAL A 91 -5.07 2.19 -19.59
N SER A 92 -4.06 2.16 -20.44
CA SER A 92 -2.86 1.34 -20.23
C SER A 92 -2.06 1.86 -19.03
N LYS A 93 -1.29 0.98 -18.37
CA LYS A 93 -0.46 1.38 -17.22
C LYS A 93 0.56 2.46 -17.59
N VAL A 94 1.16 2.34 -18.78
CA VAL A 94 2.16 3.30 -19.28
C VAL A 94 1.52 4.67 -19.46
N THR A 95 0.36 4.73 -20.10
CA THR A 95 -0.39 5.97 -20.30
C THR A 95 -0.78 6.62 -18.98
N VAL A 96 -1.16 5.85 -17.95
CA VAL A 96 -1.44 6.42 -16.62
C VAL A 96 -0.21 7.12 -16.03
N ILE A 97 0.98 6.55 -16.20
CA ILE A 97 2.23 7.17 -15.71
C ILE A 97 2.57 8.42 -16.52
N GLU A 98 2.49 8.37 -17.84
CA GLU A 98 2.78 9.52 -18.72
C GLU A 98 1.84 10.71 -18.45
N GLU A 99 0.55 10.44 -18.29
CA GLU A 99 -0.45 11.45 -17.95
C GLU A 99 -0.23 12.03 -16.55
N ALA A 100 0.20 11.20 -15.60
CA ALA A 100 0.56 11.68 -14.27
C ALA A 100 1.77 12.62 -14.28
N ILE A 101 2.81 12.30 -15.05
CA ILE A 101 3.99 13.17 -15.23
C ILE A 101 3.56 14.51 -15.82
N ARG A 102 2.80 14.50 -16.92
CA ARG A 102 2.29 15.71 -17.55
C ARG A 102 1.45 16.56 -16.60
N TYR A 103 0.63 15.92 -15.75
CA TYR A 103 -0.16 16.65 -14.78
C TYR A 103 0.68 17.27 -13.66
N ILE A 104 1.74 16.59 -13.20
CA ILE A 104 2.70 17.14 -12.25
C ILE A 104 3.38 18.39 -12.83
N ASP A 105 3.84 18.33 -14.09
CA ASP A 105 4.49 19.46 -14.76
C ASP A 105 3.53 20.65 -14.89
N TYR A 106 2.29 20.39 -15.29
CA TYR A 106 1.24 21.41 -15.33
C TYR A 106 1.02 22.07 -13.96
N LEU A 107 0.95 21.28 -12.89
CA LEU A 107 0.77 21.82 -11.53
C LEU A 107 1.97 22.65 -11.09
N HIS A 108 3.20 22.25 -11.42
CA HIS A 108 4.41 23.02 -11.13
C HIS A 108 4.41 24.37 -11.86
N SER A 109 4.09 24.39 -13.16
CA SER A 109 3.98 25.63 -13.93
C SER A 109 2.85 26.53 -13.40
N ALA A 110 1.68 25.96 -13.11
CA ALA A 110 0.56 26.71 -12.57
C ALA A 110 0.87 27.33 -11.19
N LEU A 111 1.62 26.61 -10.34
CA LEU A 111 2.08 27.12 -9.05
C LEU A 111 3.06 28.28 -9.24
N LEU A 112 4.03 28.15 -10.14
CA LEU A 112 5.01 29.20 -10.45
C LEU A 112 4.31 30.48 -10.95
N THR A 113 3.39 30.35 -11.90
CA THR A 113 2.61 31.49 -12.40
C THR A 113 1.80 32.15 -11.29
N ARG A 114 1.22 31.37 -10.37
CA ARG A 114 0.48 31.92 -9.23
C ARG A 114 1.38 32.67 -8.25
N LEU A 115 2.57 32.16 -7.96
CA LEU A 115 3.53 32.84 -7.08
C LEU A 115 4.02 34.15 -7.72
N ARG A 116 4.28 34.16 -9.03
CA ARG A 116 4.67 35.36 -9.78
C ARG A 116 3.58 36.42 -9.84
N THR A 117 2.32 36.00 -10.03
CA THR A 117 1.19 36.95 -10.19
C THR A 117 0.59 37.42 -8.87
N LYS A 118 0.55 36.56 -7.83
CA LYS A 118 -0.10 36.86 -6.54
C LYS A 118 0.89 37.11 -5.41
N GLY A 119 2.18 36.93 -5.65
CA GLY A 119 3.23 36.99 -4.64
C GLY A 119 3.26 35.76 -3.72
N LEU A 120 4.19 35.78 -2.77
CA LEU A 120 4.34 34.71 -1.79
C LEU A 120 3.21 34.73 -0.74
N PRO A 121 2.69 33.56 -0.33
CA PRO A 121 1.70 33.48 0.73
C PRO A 121 2.28 33.98 2.07
N SER A 122 1.41 34.50 2.94
CA SER A 122 1.81 35.11 4.23
C SER A 122 2.60 34.15 5.14
N CYS A 123 2.36 32.85 5.06
CA CYS A 123 3.09 31.82 5.82
C CYS A 123 4.54 31.61 5.36
N LEU A 124 4.91 32.15 4.19
CA LEU A 124 6.27 32.15 3.65
C LEU A 124 6.88 33.56 3.62
N ARG A 125 6.19 34.55 4.20
CA ARG A 125 6.68 35.92 4.32
C ARG A 125 7.91 35.90 5.23
N GLY A 126 9.10 36.11 4.65
CA GLY A 126 10.40 35.98 5.32
C GLY A 126 11.34 34.94 4.70
N ALA A 127 10.88 34.16 3.72
CA ALA A 127 11.81 33.48 2.82
C ALA A 127 12.48 34.53 1.92
N ASN A 128 13.81 34.60 1.95
CA ASN A 128 14.60 35.48 1.06
C ASN A 128 14.60 34.91 -0.36
N VAL A 129 13.45 34.97 -1.04
CA VAL A 129 13.30 34.43 -2.39
C VAL A 129 12.79 35.53 -3.30
N ASP A 130 13.56 35.80 -4.36
CA ASP A 130 13.12 36.69 -5.43
C ASP A 130 12.09 35.97 -6.31
N VAL A 131 10.85 36.43 -6.24
CA VAL A 131 9.71 35.87 -6.95
C VAL A 131 9.89 35.95 -8.48
N ASN A 132 10.64 36.94 -8.97
CA ASN A 132 10.83 37.16 -10.41
C ASN A 132 11.79 36.14 -11.03
N HIS A 133 12.76 35.65 -10.25
CA HIS A 133 13.77 34.69 -10.67
C HIS A 133 13.57 33.28 -10.12
N LEU A 134 12.37 32.95 -9.63
CA LEU A 134 12.03 31.62 -9.13
C LEU A 134 12.32 30.51 -10.16
N ASN A 135 13.24 29.61 -9.81
CA ASN A 135 13.50 28.37 -10.52
C ASN A 135 12.70 27.19 -9.93
N LEU A 136 12.65 26.08 -10.68
CA LEU A 136 11.99 24.84 -10.27
C LEU A 136 12.56 24.28 -8.95
N ASP A 137 13.85 24.42 -8.72
CA ASP A 137 14.50 23.92 -7.51
C ASP A 137 14.16 24.76 -6.27
N ASP A 138 14.06 26.09 -6.40
CA ASP A 138 13.63 26.99 -5.31
C ASP A 138 12.19 26.67 -4.87
N ILE A 139 11.32 26.30 -5.83
CA ILE A 139 9.95 25.88 -5.53
C ILE A 139 9.96 24.60 -4.69
N LYS A 140 10.82 23.63 -5.00
CA LYS A 140 10.92 22.40 -4.19
C LYS A 140 11.31 22.74 -2.76
N GLU A 141 12.27 23.64 -2.56
CA GLU A 141 12.66 24.09 -1.23
C GLU A 141 11.51 24.79 -0.49
N LEU A 142 10.82 25.72 -1.15
CA LEU A 142 9.66 26.43 -0.60
C LEU A 142 8.54 25.47 -0.20
N VAL A 143 8.21 24.50 -1.05
CA VAL A 143 7.18 23.48 -0.77
C VAL A 143 7.61 22.60 0.40
N CYS A 144 8.88 22.16 0.44
CA CYS A 144 9.42 21.39 1.56
C CYS A 144 9.32 22.19 2.87
N GLN A 145 9.70 23.46 2.88
CA GLN A 145 9.55 24.33 4.05
C GLN A 145 8.09 24.49 4.48
N LEU A 146 7.17 24.65 3.51
CA LEU A 146 5.74 24.79 3.79
C LEU A 146 5.14 23.52 4.39
N VAL A 147 5.51 22.35 3.88
CA VAL A 147 5.08 21.05 4.43
C VAL A 147 5.65 20.83 5.83
N GLN A 148 6.92 21.16 6.04
CA GLN A 148 7.56 21.05 7.36
C GLN A 148 6.91 21.98 8.39
N ARG A 149 6.68 23.25 8.06
CA ARG A 149 5.98 24.21 8.94
C ARG A 149 4.55 23.75 9.26
N ASN A 150 3.80 23.27 8.27
CA ASN A 150 2.45 22.74 8.49
C ASN A 150 2.43 21.51 9.42
N ASN A 151 3.43 20.64 9.32
CA ASN A 151 3.55 19.48 10.21
C ASN A 151 3.89 19.88 11.65
N GLN A 152 4.64 20.97 11.85
CA GLN A 152 4.92 21.51 13.19
C GLN A 152 3.66 22.12 13.83
N LEU A 153 2.86 22.86 13.07
CA LEU A 153 1.61 23.45 13.56
C LEU A 153 0.61 22.38 14.02
N LYS A 154 0.51 21.25 13.30
CA LYS A 154 -0.34 20.12 13.71
C LYS A 154 0.11 19.48 15.03
N LYS A 155 1.42 19.44 15.32
CA LYS A 155 1.93 18.91 16.60
C LYS A 155 1.56 19.80 17.79
N GLN A 156 1.42 21.11 17.58
CA GLN A 156 1.00 22.04 18.62
C GLN A 156 -0.50 21.97 18.90
N GLN A 157 -1.35 21.79 17.87
CA GLN A 157 -2.79 21.66 18.05
C GLN A 157 -3.23 20.32 18.69
N GLY A 158 -2.42 19.26 18.59
CA GLY A 158 -2.74 17.95 19.16
C GLY A 158 -2.54 17.81 20.68
N LYS A 159 -1.94 18.80 21.37
CA LYS A 159 -1.66 18.73 22.81
C LYS A 159 -2.72 19.37 23.71
N GLY A 160 -3.72 20.07 23.14
CA GLY A 160 -4.63 20.92 23.92
C GLY A 160 -5.93 20.28 24.45
N ASN A 161 -6.37 19.12 23.96
CA ASN A 161 -7.77 18.67 24.19
C ASN A 161 -7.96 17.26 24.77
N SER A 162 -6.92 16.58 25.27
CA SER A 162 -7.07 15.25 25.90
C SER A 162 -7.10 15.25 27.43
N ALA A 163 -7.11 16.41 28.09
CA ALA A 163 -7.05 16.51 29.56
C ALA A 163 -8.41 16.61 30.27
N GLN A 164 -9.53 16.62 29.54
CA GLN A 164 -10.84 16.81 30.17
C GLN A 164 -11.89 15.86 29.59
N ARG A 165 -11.81 14.58 30.01
CA ARG A 165 -13.00 13.79 30.36
C ARG A 165 -12.61 12.47 31.05
N GLN A 166 -13.13 12.35 32.28
CA GLN A 166 -13.42 11.12 33.03
C GLN A 166 -12.33 10.60 33.96
N SER A 167 -12.20 11.33 35.06
CA SER A 167 -12.20 10.75 36.42
C SER A 167 -13.35 9.75 36.60
N GLY A 168 -13.05 8.52 37.03
CA GLY A 168 -14.09 7.61 37.54
C GLY A 168 -13.71 6.13 37.62
N ARG A 169 -13.21 5.73 38.80
CA ARG A 169 -13.35 4.40 39.45
C ARG A 169 -12.47 3.22 39.00
N ASP A 170 -11.44 2.98 39.80
CA ASP A 170 -11.11 1.72 40.49
C ASP A 170 -11.42 0.39 39.77
N SER A 171 -10.39 -0.26 39.22
CA SER A 171 -10.21 -1.72 39.32
C SER A 171 -8.81 -2.15 38.84
N PRO A 172 -7.94 -2.71 39.71
CA PRO A 172 -6.65 -3.27 39.27
C PRO A 172 -6.88 -4.72 38.79
N VAL A 173 -7.30 -4.89 37.53
CA VAL A 173 -7.32 -6.21 36.90
C VAL A 173 -5.97 -6.48 36.22
N SER A 174 -5.32 -7.52 36.74
CA SER A 174 -4.09 -8.19 36.35
C SER A 174 -3.73 -8.16 34.85
N VAL A 175 -2.47 -7.82 34.58
CA VAL A 175 -1.80 -7.76 33.27
C VAL A 175 -1.67 -9.14 32.59
N TYR A 176 -1.99 -10.25 33.29
CA TYR A 176 -1.85 -11.61 32.74
C TYR A 176 -3.04 -12.13 31.91
N GLU A 177 -4.13 -11.36 31.75
CA GLU A 177 -5.35 -11.86 31.07
C GLU A 177 -5.53 -11.37 29.63
N ARG A 178 -4.48 -10.84 28.99
CA ARG A 178 -4.55 -10.33 27.60
C ARG A 178 -4.32 -11.37 26.49
N SER A 179 -4.06 -12.64 26.82
CA SER A 179 -3.59 -13.63 25.82
C SER A 179 -4.56 -14.80 25.55
N ARG A 180 -5.88 -14.59 25.72
CA ARG A 180 -6.91 -15.58 25.29
C ARG A 180 -8.15 -14.96 24.65
N ARG A 181 -8.02 -13.83 23.96
CA ARG A 181 -9.04 -13.46 22.97
C ARG A 181 -8.84 -14.29 21.71
N THR A 182 -9.39 -15.49 21.72
CA THR A 182 -9.74 -16.21 20.50
C THR A 182 -10.50 -15.24 19.61
N PRO A 183 -10.07 -15.01 18.36
CA PRO A 183 -10.81 -14.16 17.43
C PRO A 183 -12.25 -14.68 17.29
N SER A 184 -13.23 -13.78 17.37
CA SER A 184 -14.67 -14.09 17.37
C SER A 184 -15.18 -14.81 16.11
N TYR A 185 -14.33 -15.04 15.10
CA TYR A 185 -14.66 -15.86 13.93
C TYR A 185 -14.59 -17.37 14.19
N LEU A 186 -14.09 -17.83 15.36
CA LEU A 186 -14.08 -19.25 15.73
C LEU A 186 -15.30 -19.69 16.54
N THR A 187 -16.13 -18.75 17.02
CA THR A 187 -17.45 -19.03 17.59
C THR A 187 -18.50 -18.88 16.49
N ALA A 188 -18.44 -19.76 15.50
CA ALA A 188 -19.50 -19.86 14.50
C ALA A 188 -20.72 -20.52 15.14
N ASN A 189 -21.72 -19.72 15.49
CA ASN A 189 -23.07 -20.22 15.68
C ASN A 189 -23.52 -20.81 14.33
N VAL A 190 -23.68 -22.13 14.30
CA VAL A 190 -24.32 -22.88 13.21
C VAL A 190 -25.75 -22.34 13.07
N PRO A 191 -26.12 -21.72 11.93
CA PRO A 191 -27.51 -21.38 11.66
C PRO A 191 -28.24 -22.69 11.36
N SER A 192 -29.19 -23.03 12.22
CA SER A 192 -30.14 -24.12 12.01
C SER A 192 -31.01 -23.78 10.81
N GLU A 193 -30.87 -24.57 9.74
CA GLU A 193 -31.75 -24.59 8.57
C GLU A 193 -33.18 -24.94 8.99
N ARG A 194 -34.15 -24.04 8.76
CA ARG A 194 -35.55 -24.42 8.54
C ARG A 194 -36.38 -23.29 7.89
N GLY A 195 -37.00 -23.62 6.75
CA GLY A 195 -37.99 -22.82 6.01
C GLY A 195 -37.42 -22.29 4.69
N ARG A 196 -37.46 -23.01 3.56
CA ARG A 196 -38.65 -23.27 2.72
C ARG A 196 -39.69 -22.15 2.80
N GLU A 197 -39.70 -21.27 1.79
CA GLU A 197 -40.85 -21.14 0.90
C GLU A 197 -40.51 -20.37 -0.38
N GLN A 198 -41.06 -20.89 -1.47
CA GLN A 198 -40.93 -20.40 -2.84
C GLN A 198 -41.70 -19.09 -3.03
N VAL A 199 -41.37 -18.29 -4.05
CA VAL A 199 -42.22 -18.04 -5.24
C VAL A 199 -41.51 -17.03 -6.14
N GLY A 200 -41.33 -17.42 -7.41
CA GLY A 200 -40.58 -16.68 -8.41
C GLY A 200 -41.29 -15.43 -8.95
N GLN A 201 -40.49 -14.42 -9.25
CA GLN A 201 -40.92 -13.29 -10.09
C GLN A 201 -40.46 -13.52 -11.52
N LYS A 202 -41.46 -13.79 -12.36
CA LYS A 202 -41.39 -13.99 -13.82
C LYS A 202 -41.22 -12.62 -14.49
N VAL A 203 -39.99 -12.24 -14.83
CA VAL A 203 -39.72 -11.02 -15.60
C VAL A 203 -40.07 -11.27 -17.06
N ARG A 204 -41.14 -10.62 -17.54
CA ARG A 204 -41.56 -10.62 -18.94
C ARG A 204 -40.58 -9.77 -19.76
N ILE A 205 -39.87 -10.40 -20.68
CA ILE A 205 -39.08 -9.73 -21.71
C ILE A 205 -40.04 -9.40 -22.86
N LEU A 206 -40.25 -8.11 -23.14
CA LEU A 206 -40.99 -7.65 -24.31
C LEU A 206 -40.04 -7.54 -25.51
N PRO A 207 -40.44 -7.98 -26.72
CA PRO A 207 -39.60 -7.89 -27.91
C PRO A 207 -39.52 -6.46 -28.44
N PHE A 208 -38.29 -5.97 -28.60
CA PHE A 208 -37.94 -4.75 -29.31
C PHE A 208 -38.24 -4.92 -30.81
N LYS A 209 -39.19 -4.13 -31.35
CA LYS A 209 -39.42 -4.04 -32.80
C LYS A 209 -38.35 -3.13 -33.42
N ILE A 210 -37.49 -3.71 -34.26
CA ILE A 210 -36.54 -2.97 -35.10
C ILE A 210 -37.29 -2.51 -36.35
N SER A 211 -37.54 -1.20 -36.46
CA SER A 211 -38.10 -0.57 -37.65
C SER A 211 -36.96 -0.31 -38.65
N ARG A 212 -36.91 -1.09 -39.73
CA ARG A 212 -36.06 -0.79 -40.89
C ARG A 212 -36.77 0.25 -41.75
N ARG A 213 -36.25 1.48 -41.77
CA ARG A 213 -36.50 2.43 -42.87
C ARG A 213 -35.49 2.11 -43.96
N CYS A 214 -35.99 1.68 -45.11
CA CYS A 214 -35.24 1.67 -46.37
C CYS A 214 -35.17 3.11 -46.91
N PHE A 215 -33.98 3.49 -47.36
CA PHE A 215 -33.77 4.44 -48.45
C PHE A 215 -33.29 3.63 -49.65
#